data_AF-A0A812J4X0-F1
#
_entry.id   AF-A0A812J4X0-F1
#
_cell.length_a   1.000
_cell.length_b   1.000
_cell.length_c   1.000
_cell.angle_alpha   90.00
_cell.angle_beta   90.00
_cell.angle_gamma   90.00
#
_symmetry.space_group_name_H-M   'P 1'
#
loop_
_entity.id
_entity.type
_entity.pdbx_description
1 polymer ?
#
loop_
_entity_poly.entity_id
_entity_poly.type
_entity_poly.pdbx_seq_one_letter_code
_entity_poly.pdbx_strand_id
1 'polypeptide(L)' 'NMITRWWASIPGMSALHFAAMLGHEPLTKLLLDHGAEIFPNDRGDSPEDLARMGQHYHLLPLFSTFST' A
#
# COMPACT_ATOMS: atom_id res chain seq x y z
N ASN A 1 -27.58 -2.08 -16.85
CA ASN A 1 -26.61 -3.18 -16.64
C ASN A 1 -25.22 -2.61 -16.37
N MET A 2 -24.88 -2.37 -15.09
CA MET A 2 -23.63 -1.75 -14.62
C MET A 2 -22.77 -2.77 -13.87
N ILE A 3 -22.10 -3.72 -14.55
CA ILE A 3 -21.31 -4.75 -13.83
C ILE A 3 -19.96 -5.10 -14.48
N THR A 4 -19.28 -4.19 -15.21
CA THR A 4 -17.96 -4.59 -15.77
C THR A 4 -16.84 -3.56 -15.73
N ARG A 5 -17.03 -2.36 -15.18
CA ARG A 5 -16.03 -1.29 -15.38
C ARG A 5 -15.31 -0.76 -14.14
N TRP A 6 -14.93 -1.63 -13.20
CA TRP A 6 -14.16 -1.18 -12.02
C TRP A 6 -13.03 -2.11 -11.58
N TRP A 7 -12.45 -2.90 -12.49
CA TRP A 7 -11.22 -3.65 -12.16
C TRP A 7 -9.93 -3.10 -12.81
N ALA A 8 -9.99 -2.08 -13.66
CA ALA A 8 -8.82 -1.74 -14.48
C ALA A 8 -7.91 -0.60 -13.98
N SER A 9 -8.28 0.12 -12.91
CA SER A 9 -7.35 1.03 -12.24
C SER A 9 -7.85 1.26 -10.82
N ILE A 10 -7.02 0.95 -9.82
CA ILE A 10 -7.22 1.49 -8.46
C ILE A 10 -6.42 2.80 -8.50
N PRO A 11 -7.08 3.95 -8.72
CA PRO A 11 -6.37 5.18 -9.00
C PRO A 11 -5.71 5.70 -7.70
N GLY A 12 -4.63 6.46 -7.87
CA GLY A 12 -3.84 6.99 -6.74
C GLY A 12 -2.92 5.99 -6.04
N MET A 13 -2.80 4.73 -6.49
CA MET A 13 -1.86 3.79 -5.88
C MET A 13 -0.42 4.03 -6.32
N SER A 14 0.47 4.19 -5.35
CA SER A 14 1.93 4.15 -5.52
C SER A 14 2.48 2.72 -5.49
N ALA A 15 3.76 2.53 -5.82
CA ALA A 15 4.43 1.24 -5.68
C ALA A 15 4.35 0.68 -4.25
N LEU A 16 4.37 1.57 -3.23
CA LEU A 16 4.28 1.17 -1.83
C LEU A 16 2.90 0.60 -1.48
N HIS A 17 1.82 1.13 -2.07
CA HIS A 17 0.47 0.56 -1.93
C HIS A 17 0.41 -0.87 -2.45
N PHE A 18 0.97 -1.13 -3.64
CA PHE A 18 1.03 -2.48 -4.21
C PHE A 18 1.88 -3.44 -3.35
N ALA A 19 3.05 -2.99 -2.90
CA ALA A 19 3.91 -3.81 -2.04
C ALA A 19 3.21 -4.21 -0.73
N ALA A 20 2.47 -3.26 -0.12
CA ALA A 20 1.72 -3.49 1.10
C ALA A 20 0.50 -4.40 0.88
N MET A 21 -0.28 -4.16 -0.18
CA MET A 21 -1.43 -4.98 -0.59
C MET A 21 -1.04 -6.43 -0.87
N LEU A 22 0.16 -6.67 -1.42
CA LEU A 22 0.68 -8.00 -1.73
C LEU A 22 1.47 -8.62 -0.57
N GLY A 23 1.69 -7.91 0.54
CA GLY A 23 2.46 -8.39 1.69
C GLY A 23 3.96 -8.54 1.43
N HIS A 24 4.48 -7.89 0.38
CA HIS A 24 5.83 -8.11 -0.13
C HIS A 24 6.89 -7.31 0.66
N GLU A 25 7.26 -7.83 1.83
CA GLU A 25 8.17 -7.19 2.78
C GLU A 25 9.49 -6.66 2.18
N PRO A 26 10.24 -7.42 1.34
CA PRO A 26 11.49 -6.92 0.80
C PRO A 26 11.32 -5.68 -0.09
N LEU A 27 10.21 -5.60 -0.82
CA LEU A 27 9.90 -4.45 -1.68
C LEU A 27 9.40 -3.27 -0.85
N THR A 28 8.58 -3.53 0.17
CA THR A 28 8.15 -2.50 1.13
C THR A 28 9.37 -1.84 1.78
N LYS A 29 10.35 -2.61 2.27
CA LYS A 29 11.60 -2.07 2.82
C LYS A 29 12.38 -1.26 1.80
N LEU A 30 12.63 -1.84 0.62
CA LEU A 30 13.37 -1.15 -0.45
C LEU A 30 12.74 0.20 -0.81
N LEU A 31 11.43 0.26 -0.93
CA LEU A 31 10.72 1.51 -1.25
C LEU A 31 10.85 2.53 -0.11
N LEU A 32 10.65 2.11 1.14
CA LEU A 32 10.80 2.98 2.31
C LEU A 32 12.24 3.49 2.48
N ASP A 33 13.24 2.63 2.29
CA ASP A 33 14.66 2.99 2.34
C ASP A 33 15.04 4.04 1.28
N HIS A 34 14.33 4.05 0.15
CA HIS A 34 14.49 5.03 -0.92
C HIS A 34 13.56 6.26 -0.78
N GLY A 35 12.92 6.45 0.37
CA GLY A 35 12.12 7.63 0.68
C GLY A 35 10.74 7.63 0.02
N ALA A 36 10.15 6.46 -0.25
CA ALA A 36 8.77 6.39 -0.71
C ALA A 36 7.82 7.02 0.32
N GLU A 37 7.02 7.97 -0.14
CA GLU A 37 6.03 8.65 0.69
C GLU A 37 4.89 7.71 1.11
N ILE A 38 4.42 7.88 2.34
CA ILE A 38 3.28 7.16 2.90
C ILE A 38 2.08 8.12 2.87
N PHE A 39 1.26 8.03 1.82
CA PHE A 39 0.06 8.84 1.63
C PHE A 39 -1.13 7.96 1.20
N PRO A 40 -2.38 8.38 1.45
CA PRO A 40 -3.56 7.62 1.01
C PRO A 40 -3.78 7.69 -0.50
N ASN A 41 -4.25 6.60 -1.10
CA ASN A 41 -4.71 6.57 -2.48
C ASN A 41 -6.05 7.34 -2.67
N ASP A 42 -6.58 7.33 -3.90
CA ASP A 42 -7.84 8.06 -4.22
C ASP A 42 -9.09 7.47 -3.53
N ARG A 43 -9.00 6.27 -2.94
CA ARG A 43 -10.05 5.67 -2.11
C ARG A 43 -9.92 6.05 -0.64
N GLY A 44 -8.81 6.68 -0.25
CA GLY A 44 -8.48 6.99 1.13
C GLY A 44 -7.68 5.89 1.84
N ASP A 45 -7.30 4.80 1.15
CA ASP A 45 -6.53 3.72 1.76
C ASP A 45 -5.04 4.08 1.74
N SER A 46 -4.39 4.10 2.91
CA SER A 46 -2.94 4.16 3.00
C SER A 46 -2.30 2.80 2.65
N PRO A 47 -0.98 2.74 2.37
CA PRO A 47 -0.29 1.46 2.26
C PRO A 47 -0.49 0.56 3.49
N GLU A 48 -0.52 1.16 4.69
CA GLU A 48 -0.76 0.41 5.93
C GLU A 48 -2.16 -0.21 5.96
N ASP A 49 -3.19 0.52 5.51
CA ASP A 49 -4.56 0.01 5.43
C ASP A 49 -4.67 -1.18 4.48
N LEU A 50 -4.00 -1.11 3.32
CA LEU A 50 -3.94 -2.22 2.38
C LEU A 50 -3.21 -3.44 2.96
N ALA A 51 -2.15 -3.25 3.76
CA ALA A 51 -1.50 -4.34 4.49
C ALA A 51 -2.47 -4.98 5.51
N ARG A 52 -3.25 -4.19 6.25
CA ARG A 52 -4.27 -4.71 7.18
C ARG A 52 -5.36 -5.49 6.47
N MET A 53 -5.86 -4.98 5.34
CA MET A 53 -6.88 -5.67 4.51
C MET A 53 -6.37 -7.02 3.99
N GLY A 54 -5.10 -7.10 3.60
CA GLY A 54 -4.42 -8.33 3.20
C GLY A 54 -3.96 -9.22 4.37
N GLN A 55 -4.19 -8.81 5.62
CA GLN A 55 -3.71 -9.48 6.84
C GLN A 55 -2.18 -9.62 6.90
N HIS A 56 -1.46 -8.70 6.26
CA HIS A 56 0.00 -8.65 6.22
C HIS A 56 0.56 -7.86 7.41
N TYR A 57 0.19 -8.28 8.62
CA TYR A 57 0.52 -7.58 9.86
C TYR A 57 2.04 -7.48 10.13
N HIS A 58 2.85 -8.35 9.52
CA HIS A 58 4.31 -8.31 9.59
C HIS A 58 4.90 -7.03 8.97
N LEU A 59 4.13 -6.31 8.13
CA LEU A 59 4.56 -5.04 7.54
C LEU A 59 4.31 -3.82 8.43
N LEU A 60 3.41 -3.89 9.41
CA LEU A 60 3.02 -2.72 10.22
C LEU A 60 4.21 -2.03 10.93
N PRO A 61 5.18 -2.77 11.51
CA PRO A 61 6.37 -2.14 12.12
C PRO A 61 7.24 -1.35 11.13
N LEU A 62 7.14 -1.65 9.83
CA LEU A 62 7.90 -0.93 8.81
C LEU A 62 7.32 0.48 8.63
N PHE A 63 6.01 0.67 8.62
CA PHE A 63 5.42 1.99 8.41
C PHE A 63 5.63 2.94 9.60
N SER A 64 5.65 2.43 10.84
CA SER A 64 5.90 3.24 12.03
C SER A 64 7.32 3.81 12.09
N THR A 65 8.28 3.18 11.44
CA THR A 65 9.69 3.58 11.47
C THR A 65 9.99 4.75 10.54
N PHE A 66 9.14 4.98 9.52
CA PHE A 66 9.38 5.95 8.45
C PHE A 66 8.37 7.13 8.43
N SER A 67 7.43 7.19 9.38
CA SER A 67 6.36 8.21 9.45
C SER A 67 6.78 9.53 10.17
N THR A 68 7.97 10.06 9.90
CA THR A 68 8.45 11.34 10.49
C THR A 68 8.27 12.53 9.56
#